data_AF-A0A8S3YN76-F1
#
_entry.id   AF-A0A8S3YN76-F1
#
_cell.length_a   1.000
_cell.length_b   1.000
_cell.length_c   1.000
_cell.angle_alpha   90.00
_cell.angle_beta   90.00
_cell.angle_gamma   90.00
#
_symmetry.space_group_name_H-M   'P 1'
#
loop_
_entity.id
_entity.type
_entity.pdbx_description
1 polymer ?
#
loop_
_entity_poly.entity_id
_entity_poly.type
_entity_poly.pdbx_seq_one_letter_code
_entity_poly.pdbx_strand_id
1 'polypeptide(L)'
;MAKQFEFSWRIPVPEVLQTGCVFDIWDEEYSVYESNCMVKVDEYGFFICWKSEGREGQVLECSQVNDIRLGLAPKVSDTKVLADILEKSSHSLESRTVTVCSGLDLVNITYTLLIARDPEIAKVWFEGLRKITLNTKANNVCPMTQLKKHWIKLCCMVNPSGKIPVRG
;
A
#
# COMPACT_ATOMS: atom_id res chain seq x y z
N MET A 1 40.74 13.22 -12.74
CA MET A 1 39.95 12.82 -11.56
C MET A 1 38.61 12.29 -12.05
N ALA A 2 38.26 11.04 -11.72
CA ALA A 2 36.92 10.52 -11.99
C ALA A 2 35.93 11.20 -11.04
N LYS A 3 34.80 11.69 -11.56
CA LYS A 3 33.74 12.28 -10.76
C LYS A 3 33.21 11.20 -9.80
N GLN A 4 33.11 11.52 -8.50
CA GLN A 4 32.53 10.61 -7.52
C GLN A 4 31.10 10.25 -7.95
N PHE A 5 30.82 8.95 -8.07
CA PHE A 5 29.49 8.47 -8.39
C PHE A 5 28.59 8.64 -7.17
N GLU A 6 27.49 9.38 -7.32
CA GLU A 6 26.49 9.55 -6.28
C GLU A 6 25.31 8.60 -6.55
N PHE A 7 25.13 7.63 -5.66
CA PHE A 7 24.05 6.65 -5.78
C PHE A 7 22.69 7.30 -5.45
N SER A 8 22.00 7.78 -6.48
CA SER A 8 20.64 8.34 -6.34
C SER A 8 19.57 7.25 -6.45
N TRP A 9 19.15 6.73 -5.30
CA TRP A 9 18.07 5.76 -5.18
C TRP A 9 16.70 6.40 -4.98
N ARG A 10 16.63 7.67 -4.59
CA ARG A 10 15.37 8.32 -4.24
C ARG A 10 14.53 8.61 -5.49
N ILE A 11 13.27 8.21 -5.43
CA ILE A 11 12.23 8.68 -6.33
C ILE A 11 11.26 9.49 -5.48
N PRO A 12 10.94 10.75 -5.85
CA PRO A 12 9.98 11.55 -5.11
C PRO A 12 8.63 10.83 -5.03
N VAL A 13 8.14 10.62 -3.82
CA VAL A 13 6.81 10.03 -3.60
C VAL A 13 5.77 11.11 -3.89
N PRO A 14 4.80 10.86 -4.80
CA PRO A 14 3.74 11.81 -5.08
C PRO A 14 3.02 12.26 -3.79
N GLU A 15 2.77 13.56 -3.65
CA GLU A 15 2.18 14.16 -2.44
C GLU A 15 0.83 13.55 -2.06
N VAL A 16 0.02 13.17 -3.06
CA VAL A 16 -1.27 12.49 -2.85
C VAL A 16 -1.12 11.17 -2.08
N LEU A 17 -0.03 10.42 -2.30
CA LEU A 17 0.22 9.16 -1.59
C LEU A 17 0.69 9.41 -0.16
N GLN A 18 1.46 10.48 0.07
CA GLN A 18 1.96 10.85 1.41
C GLN A 18 0.84 11.44 2.28
N THR A 19 0.00 12.31 1.68
CA THR A 19 -1.18 12.87 2.33
C THR A 19 -2.12 11.75 2.77
N GLY A 20 -2.32 10.79 1.87
CA GLY A 20 -3.17 9.62 2.08
C GLY A 20 -4.59 9.81 1.59
N CYS A 21 -5.30 8.69 1.52
CA CYS A 21 -6.71 8.65 1.20
C CYS A 21 -7.36 7.46 1.91
N VAL A 22 -8.66 7.54 2.11
CA VAL A 22 -9.45 6.45 2.68
C VAL A 22 -9.80 5.45 1.58
N PHE A 23 -9.55 4.17 1.86
CA PHE A 23 -9.93 3.03 1.04
C PHE A 23 -10.62 1.97 1.89
N ASP A 24 -11.47 1.17 1.27
CA ASP A 24 -11.72 -0.17 1.82
C ASP A 24 -10.64 -1.12 1.28
N ILE A 25 -10.20 -2.09 2.07
CA ILE A 25 -9.15 -3.04 1.71
C ILE A 25 -9.73 -4.44 1.70
N TRP A 26 -9.44 -5.17 0.63
CA TRP A 26 -9.69 -6.60 0.52
C TRP A 26 -8.37 -7.34 0.35
N ASP A 27 -8.03 -8.17 1.33
CA ASP A 27 -6.88 -9.07 1.29
C ASP A 27 -7.35 -10.43 0.77
N GLU A 28 -6.89 -10.83 -0.44
CA GLU A 28 -7.31 -12.10 -1.04
C GLU A 28 -6.70 -13.33 -0.33
N GLU A 29 -5.52 -13.22 0.27
CA GLU A 29 -4.83 -14.36 0.91
C GLU A 29 -5.55 -14.76 2.20
N TYR A 30 -5.91 -13.78 3.02
CA TYR A 30 -6.61 -14.02 4.28
C TYR A 30 -8.13 -13.94 4.17
N SER A 31 -8.66 -13.53 3.00
CA SER A 31 -10.08 -13.22 2.79
C SER A 31 -10.61 -12.22 3.85
N VAL A 32 -9.80 -11.21 4.15
CA VAL A 32 -10.10 -10.20 5.17
C VAL A 32 -10.54 -8.90 4.49
N TYR A 33 -11.68 -8.39 4.95
CA TYR A 33 -12.17 -7.08 4.59
C TYR A 33 -11.93 -6.07 5.70
N GLU A 34 -11.42 -4.90 5.35
CA GLU A 34 -11.25 -3.76 6.24
C GLU A 34 -11.84 -2.50 5.63
N SER A 35 -12.85 -1.94 6.30
CA SER A 35 -13.48 -0.72 5.83
C SER A 35 -12.77 0.53 6.35
N ASN A 36 -12.87 1.62 5.58
CA ASN A 36 -12.43 2.96 5.98
C ASN A 36 -10.96 3.04 6.45
N CYS A 37 -10.07 2.32 5.77
CA CYS A 37 -8.65 2.33 6.03
C CYS A 37 -8.01 3.64 5.52
N MET A 38 -7.33 4.37 6.39
CA MET A 38 -6.47 5.47 5.96
C MET A 38 -5.18 4.90 5.38
N VAL A 39 -5.02 4.95 4.05
CA VAL A 39 -3.85 4.42 3.33
C VAL A 39 -2.89 5.57 3.01
N LYS A 40 -1.60 5.34 3.21
CA LYS A 40 -0.50 6.29 2.97
C LYS A 40 0.74 5.57 2.45
N VAL A 41 1.64 6.33 1.82
CA VAL A 41 3.00 5.89 1.51
C VAL A 41 3.98 6.76 2.29
N ASP A 42 5.03 6.16 2.86
CA ASP A 42 6.05 6.90 3.58
C ASP A 42 6.85 7.84 2.66
N GLU A 43 7.56 8.81 3.25
CA GLU A 43 8.32 9.84 2.52
C GLU A 43 9.40 9.28 1.56
N TYR A 44 9.85 8.04 1.76
CA TYR A 44 10.87 7.38 0.92
C TYR A 44 10.31 6.33 -0.03
N GLY A 45 9.01 6.01 0.05
CA GLY A 45 8.36 5.02 -0.81
C GLY A 45 8.76 3.59 -0.50
N PHE A 46 9.13 3.29 0.75
CA PHE A 46 9.45 1.95 1.23
C PHE A 46 8.21 1.11 1.55
N PHE A 47 7.16 1.72 2.06
CA PHE A 47 5.96 1.04 2.54
C PHE A 47 4.69 1.74 2.08
N ILE A 48 3.71 0.92 1.68
CA ILE A 48 2.30 1.29 1.69
C ILE A 48 1.79 0.93 3.08
N CYS A 49 1.39 1.92 3.87
CA CYS A 49 0.89 1.76 5.22
C CYS A 49 -0.62 2.02 5.26
N TRP A 50 -1.36 1.27 6.06
CA TRP A 50 -2.75 1.59 6.33
C TRP A 50 -3.16 1.25 7.76
N LYS A 51 -4.24 1.88 8.21
CA LYS A 51 -4.85 1.60 9.51
C LYS A 51 -6.36 1.80 9.43
N SER A 52 -7.10 0.83 9.94
CA SER A 52 -8.53 0.92 10.20
C SER A 52 -8.80 1.26 11.67
N GLU A 53 -9.99 1.78 11.96
CA GLU A 53 -10.37 2.14 13.33
C GLU A 53 -10.37 0.90 14.25
N GLY A 54 -9.77 1.03 15.43
CA GLY A 54 -9.68 -0.07 16.40
C GLY A 54 -8.66 -1.16 16.07
N ARG A 55 -7.96 -1.11 14.94
CA ARG A 55 -6.93 -2.08 14.56
C ARG A 55 -5.51 -1.52 14.66
N GLU A 56 -4.55 -2.44 14.62
CA GLU A 56 -3.14 -2.11 14.47
C GLU A 56 -2.85 -1.64 13.05
N GLY A 57 -1.85 -0.78 12.89
CA GLY A 57 -1.40 -0.37 11.57
C GLY A 57 -0.70 -1.52 10.85
N GLN A 58 -0.93 -1.60 9.55
CA GLN A 58 -0.37 -2.61 8.66
C GLN A 58 0.53 -1.95 7.62
N VAL A 59 1.44 -2.74 7.07
CA VAL A 59 2.41 -2.29 6.07
C VAL A 59 2.57 -3.34 4.98
N LEU A 60 2.70 -2.88 3.75
CA LEU A 60 3.15 -3.66 2.59
C LEU A 60 4.45 -3.05 2.09
N GLU A 61 5.49 -3.87 1.97
CA GLU A 61 6.81 -3.41 1.55
C GLU A 61 6.88 -3.26 0.02
N CYS A 62 7.16 -2.04 -0.46
CA CYS A 62 7.17 -1.72 -1.89
C CYS A 62 8.15 -2.59 -2.70
N SER A 63 9.25 -3.06 -2.10
CA SER A 63 10.20 -3.94 -2.78
C SER A 63 9.68 -5.35 -3.01
N GLN A 64 8.57 -5.72 -2.39
CA GLN A 64 7.86 -6.98 -2.62
C GLN A 64 6.71 -6.82 -3.62
N VAL A 65 6.45 -5.59 -4.10
CA VAL A 65 5.43 -5.33 -5.12
C VAL A 65 5.99 -5.70 -6.49
N ASN A 66 5.32 -6.63 -7.15
CA ASN A 66 5.67 -7.09 -8.49
C ASN A 66 4.91 -6.30 -9.57
N ASP A 67 3.67 -5.90 -9.29
CA ASP A 67 2.82 -5.16 -10.23
C ASP A 67 1.76 -4.34 -9.48
N ILE A 68 1.32 -3.26 -10.12
CA ILE A 68 0.18 -2.44 -9.68
C ILE A 68 -0.79 -2.39 -10.85
N ARG A 69 -2.05 -2.75 -10.59
CA ARG A 69 -3.12 -2.79 -11.60
C ARG A 69 -4.25 -1.85 -11.21
N LEU A 70 -4.89 -1.27 -12.23
CA LEU A 70 -6.16 -0.57 -12.09
C LEU A 70 -7.26 -1.53 -12.53
N GLY A 71 -8.29 -1.72 -11.72
CA GLY A 71 -9.32 -2.73 -11.99
C GLY A 71 -9.22 -3.94 -11.06
N LEU A 72 -9.71 -5.07 -11.57
CA LEU A 72 -9.92 -6.34 -10.87
C LEU A 72 -10.95 -6.21 -9.73
N ALA A 73 -12.17 -6.70 -9.98
CA ALA A 73 -13.18 -6.73 -8.93
C ALA A 73 -12.76 -7.72 -7.82
N PRO A 74 -12.83 -7.33 -6.53
CA PRO A 74 -12.51 -8.22 -5.42
C PRO A 74 -13.45 -9.42 -5.41
N LYS A 75 -12.88 -10.62 -5.24
CA LYS A 75 -13.63 -11.87 -5.11
C LYS A 75 -14.14 -12.04 -3.67
N VAL A 76 -15.07 -11.17 -3.28
CA VAL A 76 -15.69 -11.21 -1.96
C VAL A 76 -16.74 -12.33 -1.92
N SER A 77 -16.51 -13.36 -1.10
CA SER A 77 -17.43 -14.49 -0.93
C SER A 77 -18.59 -14.17 0.03
N ASP A 78 -18.38 -13.27 0.99
CA ASP A 78 -19.41 -12.83 1.93
C ASP A 78 -20.35 -11.81 1.27
N THR A 79 -21.62 -12.19 1.13
CA THR A 79 -22.64 -11.37 0.48
C THR A 79 -22.97 -10.09 1.26
N LYS A 80 -22.83 -10.08 2.58
CA LYS A 80 -23.06 -8.88 3.41
C LYS A 80 -21.93 -7.87 3.22
N VAL A 81 -20.69 -8.35 3.19
CA VAL A 81 -19.52 -7.51 2.90
C VAL A 81 -19.62 -6.94 1.50
N LEU A 82 -19.96 -7.76 0.50
CA LEU A 82 -20.14 -7.29 -0.86
C LEU A 82 -21.23 -6.21 -0.97
N ALA A 83 -22.36 -6.39 -0.27
CA ALA A 83 -23.42 -5.39 -0.22
C ALA A 83 -22.97 -4.08 0.41
N ASP A 84 -22.24 -4.11 1.54
CA ASP A 84 -21.67 -2.91 2.18
C ASP A 84 -20.73 -2.15 1.23
N ILE A 85 -19.86 -2.86 0.52
CA ILE A 85 -18.93 -2.24 -0.43
C ILE A 85 -19.69 -1.59 -1.60
N LEU A 86 -20.75 -2.23 -2.10
CA LEU A 86 -21.56 -1.73 -3.21
C LEU A 86 -22.44 -0.53 -2.80
N GLU A 87 -22.92 -0.46 -1.56
CA GLU A 87 -23.76 0.64 -1.08
C GLU A 87 -22.99 1.97 -1.00
N LYS A 88 -21.66 1.91 -0.79
CA LYS A 88 -20.79 3.09 -0.63
C LYS A 88 -20.57 3.91 -1.90
N SER A 89 -20.83 3.36 -3.10
CA SER A 89 -20.55 4.04 -4.36
C SER A 89 -21.46 3.55 -5.49
N SER A 90 -21.91 4.46 -6.35
CA SER A 90 -22.66 4.10 -7.56
C SER A 90 -21.76 3.62 -8.70
N HIS A 91 -20.44 3.74 -8.56
CA HIS A 91 -19.48 3.27 -9.56
C HIS A 91 -19.24 1.76 -9.43
N SER A 92 -18.83 1.11 -10.54
CA SER A 92 -18.50 -0.31 -10.50
C SER A 92 -17.27 -0.56 -9.62
N LEU A 93 -17.25 -1.70 -8.90
CA LEU A 93 -16.13 -2.09 -8.03
C LEU A 93 -14.80 -2.10 -8.77
N GLU A 94 -14.79 -2.66 -9.98
CA GLU A 94 -13.61 -2.71 -10.82
C GLU A 94 -13.06 -1.31 -11.10
N SER A 95 -13.90 -0.36 -11.51
CA SER A 95 -13.44 0.99 -11.88
C SER A 95 -12.79 1.78 -10.74
N ARG A 96 -13.10 1.42 -9.50
CA ARG A 96 -12.60 2.08 -8.30
C ARG A 96 -11.55 1.26 -7.53
N THR A 97 -11.07 0.15 -8.08
CA THR A 97 -10.11 -0.74 -7.40
C THR A 97 -8.69 -0.54 -7.95
N VAL A 98 -7.72 -0.44 -7.04
CA VAL A 98 -6.29 -0.56 -7.34
C VAL A 98 -5.80 -1.86 -6.73
N THR A 99 -5.29 -2.78 -7.55
CA THR A 99 -4.73 -4.05 -7.09
C THR A 99 -3.22 -3.92 -6.90
N VAL A 100 -2.75 -4.21 -5.69
CA VAL A 100 -1.33 -4.37 -5.37
C VAL A 100 -0.99 -5.86 -5.43
N CYS A 101 -0.18 -6.24 -6.40
CA CYS A 101 0.30 -7.62 -6.56
C CYS A 101 1.66 -7.73 -5.88
N SER A 102 1.76 -8.44 -4.76
CA SER A 102 2.99 -8.59 -3.99
C SER A 102 3.36 -10.04 -3.75
N GLY A 103 4.65 -10.32 -3.58
CA GLY A 103 5.15 -11.65 -3.28
C GLY A 103 6.65 -11.66 -3.08
N LEU A 104 7.15 -12.66 -2.34
CA LEU A 104 8.59 -12.88 -2.17
C LEU A 104 9.23 -13.55 -3.40
N ASP A 105 8.40 -14.14 -4.25
CA ASP A 105 8.77 -14.75 -5.51
C ASP A 105 7.69 -14.48 -6.58
N LEU A 106 7.92 -14.94 -7.81
CA LEU A 106 7.03 -14.70 -8.95
C LEU A 106 5.89 -15.72 -9.09
N VAL A 107 5.80 -16.69 -8.17
CA VAL A 107 4.81 -17.77 -8.18
C VAL A 107 3.75 -17.54 -7.11
N ASN A 108 4.19 -17.25 -5.88
CA ASN A 108 3.37 -16.99 -4.71
C ASN A 108 3.03 -15.49 -4.67
N ILE A 109 2.06 -15.10 -5.49
CA ILE A 109 1.57 -13.72 -5.58
C ILE A 109 0.29 -13.58 -4.74
N THR A 110 0.32 -12.62 -3.82
CA THR A 110 -0.83 -12.15 -3.05
C THR A 110 -1.39 -10.88 -3.67
N TYR A 111 -2.71 -10.74 -3.64
CA TYR A 111 -3.41 -9.56 -4.14
C TYR A 111 -4.05 -8.81 -2.96
N THR A 112 -3.59 -7.58 -2.75
CA THR A 112 -4.22 -6.62 -1.84
C THR A 112 -4.96 -5.58 -2.67
N LEU A 113 -6.29 -5.52 -2.52
CA LEU A 113 -7.14 -4.65 -3.34
C LEU A 113 -7.52 -3.42 -2.51
N LEU A 114 -7.14 -2.25 -3.00
CA LEU A 114 -7.49 -0.94 -2.45
C LEU A 114 -8.70 -0.40 -3.21
N ILE A 115 -9.84 -0.34 -2.53
CA ILE A 115 -11.13 0.05 -3.11
C ILE A 115 -11.40 1.51 -2.77
N ALA A 116 -11.19 2.40 -3.74
CA ALA A 116 -11.38 3.85 -3.61
C ALA A 116 -12.85 4.23 -3.62
N ARG A 117 -13.20 5.42 -3.10
CA ARG A 117 -14.58 5.95 -3.19
C ARG A 117 -15.04 6.15 -4.64
N ASP A 118 -14.15 6.63 -5.49
CA ASP A 118 -14.40 6.98 -6.88
C ASP A 118 -13.26 6.51 -7.81
N PRO A 119 -13.54 6.34 -9.12
CA PRO A 119 -12.54 5.92 -10.11
C PRO A 119 -11.38 6.91 -10.27
N GLU A 120 -11.62 8.20 -10.06
CA GLU A 120 -10.61 9.25 -10.18
C GLU A 120 -9.50 9.06 -9.13
N ILE A 121 -9.87 8.83 -7.87
CA ILE A 121 -8.94 8.49 -6.78
C ILE A 121 -8.18 7.20 -7.13
N ALA A 122 -8.88 6.16 -7.57
CA ALA A 122 -8.25 4.89 -7.94
C ALA A 122 -7.19 5.09 -9.03
N LYS A 123 -7.49 5.87 -10.07
CA LYS A 123 -6.57 6.18 -11.15
C LYS A 123 -5.34 6.95 -10.66
N VAL A 124 -5.54 8.00 -9.86
CA VAL A 124 -4.44 8.81 -9.31
C VAL A 124 -3.52 7.95 -8.45
N TRP A 125 -4.08 7.08 -7.62
CA TRP A 125 -3.32 6.16 -6.78
C TRP A 125 -2.59 5.09 -7.57
N PHE A 126 -3.23 4.50 -8.58
CA PHE A 126 -2.59 3.57 -9.51
C PHE A 126 -1.36 4.20 -10.19
N GLU A 127 -1.51 5.39 -10.75
CA GLU A 127 -0.41 6.11 -11.42
C GLU A 127 0.69 6.50 -10.44
N GLY A 128 0.33 6.89 -9.22
CA GLY A 128 1.26 7.23 -8.17
C GLY A 128 2.09 6.02 -7.71
N LEU A 129 1.43 4.92 -7.36
CA LEU A 129 2.07 3.70 -6.88
C LEU A 129 2.99 3.11 -7.94
N ARG A 130 2.56 3.07 -9.21
CA ARG A 130 3.41 2.60 -10.32
C ARG A 130 4.74 3.35 -10.47
N LYS A 131 4.78 4.63 -10.12
CA LYS A 131 6.00 5.44 -10.19
C LYS A 131 7.05 5.03 -9.16
N ILE A 132 6.62 4.48 -8.02
CA ILE A 132 7.50 4.22 -6.88
C ILE A 132 7.81 2.74 -6.65
N THR A 133 6.88 1.84 -6.97
CA THR A 133 7.02 0.40 -6.63
C THR A 133 8.04 -0.33 -7.49
N LEU A 134 8.39 0.20 -8.66
CA LEU A 134 9.44 -0.35 -9.53
C LEU A 134 10.85 0.22 -9.25
N ASN A 135 11.04 0.90 -8.11
CA ASN A 135 12.33 1.48 -7.73
C ASN A 135 13.33 0.43 -7.21
N THR A 136 13.92 -0.36 -8.12
CA THR A 136 14.89 -1.41 -7.76
C THR A 136 16.16 -0.86 -7.09
N LYS A 137 16.47 0.43 -7.25
CA LYS A 137 17.60 1.07 -6.55
C LYS A 137 17.37 1.16 -5.04
N ALA A 138 16.11 1.28 -4.59
CA ALA A 138 15.77 1.30 -3.16
C ALA A 138 16.17 0.00 -2.44
N ASN A 139 16.36 -1.10 -3.17
CA ASN A 139 16.80 -2.39 -2.60
C ASN A 139 18.29 -2.38 -2.22
N ASN A 140 19.07 -1.43 -2.73
CA ASN A 140 20.53 -1.37 -2.58
C ASN A 140 20.98 -0.19 -1.71
N VAL A 141 20.09 0.33 -0.86
CA VAL A 141 20.42 1.43 0.05
C VAL A 141 21.38 1.01 1.16
N CYS A 142 22.15 1.96 1.67
CA CYS A 142 23.16 1.70 2.69
C CYS A 142 22.54 1.24 4.03
N PRO A 143 23.31 0.60 4.93
CA PRO A 143 22.81 0.09 6.22
C PRO A 143 22.11 1.14 7.07
N MET A 144 22.60 2.39 7.08
CA MET A 144 21.95 3.49 7.80
C MET A 144 20.54 3.77 7.25
N THR A 145 20.34 3.66 5.93
CA THR A 145 19.01 3.82 5.32
C THR A 145 18.12 2.62 5.60
N GLN A 146 18.67 1.40 5.65
CA GLN A 146 17.91 0.21 6.07
C GLN A 146 17.43 0.33 7.53
N LEU A 147 18.24 0.88 8.44
CA LEU A 147 17.81 1.16 9.81
C LEU A 147 16.67 2.19 9.85
N LYS A 148 16.74 3.25 9.03
CA LYS A 148 15.63 4.20 8.88
C LYS A 148 14.36 3.57 8.31
N LYS A 149 14.49 2.68 7.32
CA LYS A 149 13.38 1.88 6.79
C LYS A 149 12.72 1.07 7.91
N HIS A 150 13.52 0.39 8.74
CA HIS A 150 12.99 -0.38 9.87
C HIS A 150 12.27 0.52 10.90
N TRP A 151 12.83 1.69 11.20
CA TRP A 151 12.18 2.69 12.06
C TRP A 151 10.82 3.13 11.52
N ILE A 152 10.73 3.45 10.22
CA ILE A 152 9.46 3.82 9.57
C ILE A 152 8.43 2.70 9.67
N LYS A 153 8.86 1.44 9.48
CA LYS A 153 7.98 0.28 9.63
C LYS A 153 7.32 0.26 11.02
N LEU A 154 8.11 0.48 12.08
CA LEU A 154 7.60 0.54 13.45
C LEU A 154 6.61 1.70 13.66
N CYS A 155 6.87 2.86 13.05
CA CYS A 155 5.96 4.00 13.11
C CYS A 155 4.64 3.79 12.36
N CYS A 156 4.62 2.92 11.34
CA CYS A 156 3.37 2.53 10.67
C CYS A 156 2.61 1.46 11.46
N MET A 157 3.31 0.49 12.07
CA MET A 157 2.71 -0.63 12.82
C MET A 157 2.38 -0.26 14.28
N VAL A 158 1.68 0.86 14.47
CA VAL A 158 1.22 1.30 15.79
C VAL A 158 -0.04 0.55 16.22
N ASN A 159 -0.20 0.38 17.52
CA ASN A 159 -1.40 -0.21 18.11
C ASN A 159 -2.65 0.68 17.90
N PRO A 160 -3.86 0.25 18.32
CA PRO A 160 -5.07 1.04 18.13
C PRO A 160 -4.99 2.44 18.75
N SER A 161 -4.27 2.58 19.88
CA SER A 161 -4.01 3.86 20.55
C SER A 161 -2.96 4.75 19.89
N GLY A 162 -2.39 4.34 18.76
CA GLY A 162 -1.36 5.09 18.03
C GLY A 162 0.03 5.02 18.65
N LYS A 163 0.30 4.03 19.51
CA LYS A 163 1.60 3.82 20.16
C LYS A 163 2.33 2.65 19.55
N ILE A 164 3.66 2.72 19.50
CA ILE A 164 4.51 1.61 19.05
C ILE A 164 4.45 0.50 20.11
N PRO A 165 4.01 -0.72 19.77
CA PRO A 165 4.00 -1.82 20.71
C PRO A 165 5.44 -2.25 21.05
N VAL A 166 5.69 -2.52 22.33
CA VAL A 166 7.03 -2.96 22.81
C VAL A 166 7.28 -4.44 22.52
N ARG A 167 6.22 -5.24 22.37
CA ARG A 167 6.30 -6.63 21.94
C ARG A 167 6.02 -6.68 20.44
N GLY A 168 7.00 -7.14 19.67
CA GLY A 168 6.81 -7.66 18.32
C GLY A 168 6.57 -9.16 18.33
#